data_AF-A0A7C3QRF7-F1
#
_entry.id   AF-A0A7C3QRF7-F1
#
_cell.length_a   1.000
_cell.length_b   1.000
_cell.length_c   1.000
_cell.angle_alpha   90.00
_cell.angle_beta   90.00
_cell.angle_gamma   90.00
#
_symmetry.space_group_name_H-M   'P 1'
#
loop_
_entity.id
_entity.type
_entity.pdbx_description
1 polymer ?
#
loop_
_entity_poly.entity_id
_entity_poly.type
_entity_poly.pdbx_seq_one_letter_code
_entity_poly.pdbx_strand_id
1 'polypeptide(L)'
;DKFWASWQELANYSSDLAHREVVIERAAGLVTRVSDIHSKLTDLRIRANREIEDEVDKLNGFASQVRDLNEKILKLQALGDHPNDLMDQRDRVIEQMSNIANIRVGRGDSDEVFVFVGEQAIVQGSIQRKLKTEADPMNEGMSKILWEHNNKDLILGGGKLLGLIHMRDKSIADRIDQTNQFALNIADIVNEIHKDGFGINGKTNLNFFDIKNLSAGTDANFQVQNARANFDLNLDGTAEVTAIFRVTGTNKLSPQKKLGIDGTLTFEHKDRANDRVRIDYSRDETLEEIVNKINKSNANVVAYINHDSQLSLKAVASGDDRRTNFMIRHLEDSGELLVGYSGILAASGETGAFDFRRVNELSKLRPNSQDITLTPIFHPAAYLRVSDDVLRDPASIAAARGKDIGGTGDYNAANGSADGENALIIGKALKQGRNMIGNSVNAEEFYNALVSKLGTESRSAKDSMERQKENLAELNNLRQSVMGVSLDEEMSNMIQFQHSYNAAAKVIQTQSEMIETLLRLGA
;
A
#
# COMPACT_ATOMS: atom_id res chain seq x y z
N ASP A 1 24.85 3.99 3.95
CA ASP A 1 26.24 4.52 3.94
C ASP A 1 27.15 3.95 4.99
N LYS A 2 26.94 4.20 6.30
CA LYS A 2 27.86 3.69 7.34
C LYS A 2 28.04 2.16 7.31
N PHE A 3 26.94 1.41 7.15
CA PHE A 3 26.98 -0.04 7.00
C PHE A 3 27.74 -0.50 5.75
N TRP A 4 27.58 0.23 4.64
CA TRP A 4 28.34 -0.03 3.43
C TRP A 4 29.84 0.25 3.62
N ALA A 5 30.18 1.38 4.22
CA ALA A 5 31.57 1.77 4.48
C ALA A 5 32.28 0.77 5.38
N SER A 6 31.60 0.23 6.41
CA SER A 6 32.18 -0.80 7.28
C SER A 6 32.54 -2.09 6.52
N TRP A 7 31.79 -2.47 5.48
CA TRP A 7 32.16 -3.61 4.63
C TRP A 7 33.41 -3.31 3.77
N GLN A 8 33.56 -2.08 3.29
CA GLN A 8 34.77 -1.68 2.56
C GLN A 8 36.00 -1.64 3.46
N GLU A 9 35.84 -1.15 4.69
CA GLU A 9 36.92 -1.15 5.69
C GLU A 9 37.29 -2.60 6.06
N LEU A 10 36.29 -3.46 6.31
CA LEU A 10 36.52 -4.88 6.58
C LEU A 10 37.23 -5.59 5.42
N ALA A 11 36.98 -5.22 4.17
CA ALA A 11 37.70 -5.79 3.03
C ALA A 11 39.21 -5.51 3.08
N ASN A 12 39.62 -4.36 3.64
CA ASN A 12 41.04 -4.01 3.81
C ASN A 12 41.67 -4.64 5.06
N TYR A 13 40.85 -5.00 6.07
CA TYR A 13 41.27 -5.53 7.37
C TYR A 13 40.50 -6.81 7.71
N SER A 14 40.43 -7.76 6.77
CA SER A 14 39.54 -8.92 6.80
C SER A 14 39.82 -9.91 7.94
N SER A 15 41.05 -9.93 8.45
CA SER A 15 41.47 -10.73 9.60
C SER A 15 41.18 -10.09 10.96
N ASP A 16 40.80 -8.81 11.01
CA ASP A 16 40.64 -8.06 12.25
C ASP A 16 39.23 -8.20 12.84
N LEU A 17 39.17 -8.64 14.10
CA LEU A 17 37.93 -8.79 14.84
C LEU A 17 37.25 -7.45 15.12
N ALA A 18 38.03 -6.37 15.36
CA ALA A 18 37.46 -5.06 15.65
C ALA A 18 36.65 -4.52 14.45
N HIS A 19 37.15 -4.68 13.23
CA HIS A 19 36.42 -4.27 12.02
C HIS A 19 35.15 -5.10 11.80
N ARG A 20 35.15 -6.38 12.19
CA ARG A 20 33.97 -7.26 12.15
C ARG A 20 32.90 -6.80 13.15
N GLU A 21 33.30 -6.42 14.36
CA GLU A 21 32.40 -5.85 15.36
C GLU A 21 31.78 -4.53 14.87
N VAL A 22 32.56 -3.67 14.19
CA VAL A 22 32.03 -2.44 13.58
C VAL A 22 30.96 -2.78 12.53
N VAL A 23 31.17 -3.78 11.68
CA VAL A 23 30.15 -4.22 10.70
C VAL A 23 28.86 -4.64 11.40
N ILE A 24 28.93 -5.39 12.51
CA ILE A 24 27.76 -5.78 13.30
C ILE A 24 27.07 -4.55 13.91
N GLU A 25 27.82 -3.62 14.50
CA GLU A 25 27.26 -2.39 15.09
C GLU A 25 26.52 -1.57 14.02
N ARG A 26 27.11 -1.41 12.84
CA ARG A 26 26.48 -0.68 11.72
C ARG A 26 25.26 -1.41 11.17
N ALA A 27 25.29 -2.73 11.11
CA ALA A 27 24.15 -3.55 10.71
C ALA A 27 22.99 -3.41 11.71
N ALA A 28 23.27 -3.54 13.02
CA ALA A 28 22.27 -3.40 14.07
C ALA A 28 21.61 -2.00 14.03
N GLY A 29 22.41 -0.94 13.85
CA GLY A 29 21.87 0.41 13.69
C GLY A 29 20.97 0.57 12.46
N LEU A 30 21.32 -0.07 11.33
CA LEU A 30 20.48 -0.09 10.13
C LEU A 30 19.16 -0.82 10.39
N VAL A 31 19.20 -2.01 10.98
CA VAL A 31 18.02 -2.79 11.34
C VAL A 31 17.07 -2.00 12.23
N THR A 32 17.58 -1.41 13.32
CA THR A 32 16.76 -0.60 14.24
C THR A 32 16.07 0.52 13.49
N ARG A 33 16.77 1.21 12.59
CA ARG A 33 16.18 2.29 11.81
C ARG A 33 15.09 1.82 10.84
N VAL A 34 15.26 0.66 10.21
CA VAL A 34 14.25 0.07 9.34
C VAL A 34 12.98 -0.30 10.13
N SER A 35 13.14 -0.95 11.28
CA SER A 35 12.04 -1.31 12.17
C SER A 35 11.31 -0.07 12.71
N ASP A 36 12.04 0.98 13.12
CA ASP A 36 11.47 2.25 13.57
C ASP A 36 10.62 2.94 12.49
N ILE A 37 11.07 2.91 11.23
CA ILE A 37 10.33 3.49 10.10
C ILE A 37 9.03 2.71 9.87
N HIS A 38 9.12 1.38 9.85
CA HIS A 38 7.95 0.50 9.70
C HIS A 38 6.92 0.71 10.81
N SER A 39 7.37 0.74 12.07
CA SER A 39 6.50 0.96 13.24
C SER A 39 5.78 2.31 13.16
N LYS A 40 6.50 3.40 12.85
CA LYS A 40 5.89 4.73 12.69
C LYS A 40 4.86 4.81 11.57
N LEU A 41 5.10 4.13 10.45
CA LEU A 41 4.13 4.06 9.36
C LEU A 41 2.89 3.26 9.77
N THR A 42 3.07 2.15 10.49
CA THR A 42 1.98 1.34 11.03
C THR A 42 1.13 2.15 12.02
N ASP A 43 1.76 2.90 12.92
CA ASP A 43 1.08 3.80 13.87
C ASP A 43 0.30 4.92 13.17
N LEU A 44 0.83 5.47 12.08
CA LEU A 44 0.11 6.45 11.25
C LEU A 44 -1.12 5.81 10.61
N ARG A 45 -1.00 4.57 10.12
CA ARG A 45 -2.12 3.84 9.51
C ARG A 45 -3.22 3.52 10.52
N ILE A 46 -2.85 3.07 11.73
CA ILE A 46 -3.80 2.80 12.82
C ILE A 46 -4.50 4.10 13.26
N ARG A 47 -3.78 5.21 13.36
CA ARG A 47 -4.39 6.51 13.69
C ARG A 47 -5.37 6.97 12.61
N ALA A 48 -5.00 6.85 11.33
CA ALA A 48 -5.91 7.14 10.22
C ALA A 48 -7.17 6.28 10.28
N ASN A 49 -7.04 5.00 10.64
CA ASN A 49 -8.17 4.09 10.82
C ASN A 49 -9.13 4.55 11.92
N ARG A 50 -8.61 4.93 13.10
CA ARG A 50 -9.45 5.47 14.19
C ARG A 50 -10.13 6.77 13.77
N GLU A 51 -9.43 7.64 13.05
CA GLU A 51 -10.04 8.87 12.56
C GLU A 51 -11.16 8.59 11.54
N ILE A 52 -11.03 7.56 10.70
CA ILE A 52 -12.13 7.10 9.81
C ILE A 52 -13.34 6.66 10.63
N GLU A 53 -13.15 5.86 11.68
CA GLU A 53 -14.23 5.41 12.57
C GLU A 53 -14.93 6.61 13.24
N ASP A 54 -14.16 7.54 13.81
CA ASP A 54 -14.69 8.75 14.44
C ASP A 54 -15.47 9.64 13.45
N GLU A 55 -15.00 9.78 12.21
CA GLU A 55 -15.68 10.57 11.18
C GLU A 55 -16.97 9.90 10.68
N VAL A 56 -17.03 8.57 10.63
CA VAL A 56 -18.29 7.84 10.36
C VAL A 56 -19.31 8.09 11.46
N ASP A 57 -18.89 8.03 12.73
CA ASP A 57 -19.77 8.29 13.87
C ASP A 57 -20.29 9.73 13.89
N LYS A 58 -19.43 10.72 13.60
CA LYS A 58 -19.84 12.12 13.42
C LYS A 58 -20.85 12.27 12.29
N LEU A 59 -20.61 11.64 11.13
CA LEU A 59 -21.51 11.71 9.99
C LEU A 59 -22.88 11.11 10.31
N ASN A 60 -22.92 9.98 11.03
CA ASN A 60 -24.16 9.39 11.54
C ASN A 60 -24.87 10.32 12.55
N GLY A 61 -24.11 10.99 13.43
CA GLY A 61 -24.65 11.96 14.37
C GLY A 61 -25.32 13.14 13.67
N PHE A 62 -24.65 13.72 12.68
CA PHE A 62 -25.22 14.80 11.86
C PHE A 62 -26.43 14.33 11.05
N ALA A 63 -26.40 13.14 10.47
CA ALA A 63 -27.56 12.58 9.76
C ALA A 63 -28.78 12.42 10.69
N SER A 64 -28.59 12.03 11.95
CA SER A 64 -29.69 12.01 12.93
C SER A 64 -30.24 13.40 13.20
N GLN A 65 -29.37 14.41 13.34
CA GLN A 65 -29.81 15.80 13.55
C GLN A 65 -30.61 16.33 12.35
N VAL A 66 -30.16 16.06 11.12
CA VAL A 66 -30.91 16.44 9.91
C VAL A 66 -32.27 15.75 9.85
N ARG A 67 -32.34 14.46 10.18
CA ARG A 67 -33.59 13.70 10.29
C ARG A 67 -34.55 14.35 11.29
N ASP A 68 -34.07 14.68 12.49
CA ASP A 68 -34.88 15.30 13.55
C ASP A 68 -35.37 16.71 13.15
N LEU A 69 -34.53 17.47 12.45
CA LEU A 69 -34.90 18.77 11.89
C LEU A 69 -35.93 18.65 10.78
N ASN A 70 -35.78 17.69 9.87
CA ASN A 70 -36.76 17.41 8.82
C ASN A 70 -38.13 17.06 9.43
N GLU A 71 -38.17 16.25 10.49
CA GLU A 71 -39.43 15.92 11.17
C GLU A 71 -40.10 17.15 11.79
N LYS A 72 -39.33 18.05 12.42
CA LYS A 72 -39.86 19.29 13.01
C LYS A 72 -40.35 20.28 11.96
N ILE A 73 -39.57 20.46 10.88
CA ILE A 73 -39.90 21.36 9.77
C ILE A 73 -41.21 20.90 9.12
N LEU A 74 -41.32 19.61 8.80
CA LEU A 74 -42.52 19.04 8.20
C LEU A 74 -43.76 19.24 9.08
N LYS A 75 -43.63 19.07 10.40
CA LYS A 75 -44.72 19.30 11.36
C LYS A 75 -45.21 20.75 11.39
N LEU A 76 -44.31 21.73 11.32
CA LEU A 76 -44.66 23.15 11.32
C LEU A 76 -45.22 23.60 9.97
N GLN A 77 -44.66 23.12 8.86
CA GLN A 77 -45.19 23.39 7.52
C GLN A 77 -46.60 22.83 7.33
N ALA A 78 -46.89 21.65 7.91
CA ALA A 78 -48.25 21.09 7.90
C ALA A 78 -49.27 21.95 8.69
N LEU A 79 -48.80 22.80 9.61
CA LEU A 79 -49.63 23.77 10.34
C LEU A 79 -49.73 25.13 9.62
N GLY A 80 -49.04 25.31 8.49
CA GLY A 80 -49.00 26.55 7.71
C GLY A 80 -47.82 27.47 8.04
N ASP A 81 -46.98 27.12 9.00
CA ASP A 81 -45.80 27.91 9.39
C ASP A 81 -44.61 27.68 8.45
N HIS A 82 -43.75 28.68 8.32
CA HIS A 82 -42.50 28.60 7.55
C HIS A 82 -41.30 28.75 8.50
N PRO A 83 -40.75 27.65 9.03
CA PRO A 83 -39.76 27.70 10.10
C PRO A 83 -38.34 27.93 9.58
N ASN A 84 -38.05 29.16 9.13
CA ASN A 84 -36.77 29.54 8.53
C ASN A 84 -35.57 29.20 9.43
N ASP A 85 -35.65 29.46 10.74
CA ASP A 85 -34.56 29.17 11.68
C ASP A 85 -34.18 27.68 11.73
N LEU A 86 -35.15 26.77 11.60
CA LEU A 86 -34.90 25.33 11.60
C LEU A 86 -34.31 24.87 10.26
N MET A 87 -34.76 25.48 9.17
CA MET A 87 -34.20 25.24 7.83
C MET A 87 -32.73 25.68 7.80
N ASP A 88 -32.40 26.83 8.38
CA ASP A 88 -31.03 27.31 8.50
C ASP A 88 -30.17 26.41 9.39
N GLN A 89 -30.71 25.90 10.50
CA GLN A 89 -30.03 24.90 11.33
C GLN A 89 -29.73 23.63 10.54
N ARG A 90 -30.69 23.13 9.76
CA ARG A 90 -30.51 21.94 8.94
C ARG A 90 -29.42 22.16 7.91
N ASP A 91 -29.44 23.30 7.23
CA ASP A 91 -28.50 23.60 6.17
C ASP A 91 -27.07 23.78 6.73
N ARG A 92 -26.92 24.30 7.96
CA ARG A 92 -25.64 24.29 8.69
C ARG A 92 -25.15 22.88 9.03
N VAL A 93 -26.03 21.98 9.48
CA VAL A 93 -25.65 20.59 9.78
C VAL A 93 -25.25 19.85 8.49
N ILE A 94 -25.99 20.06 7.40
CA ILE A 94 -25.64 19.50 6.07
C ILE A 94 -24.28 20.03 5.60
N GLU A 95 -23.96 21.30 5.85
CA GLU A 95 -22.64 21.88 5.57
C GLU A 95 -21.53 21.26 6.45
N GLN A 96 -21.81 20.92 7.70
CA GLN A 96 -20.86 20.15 8.51
C GLN A 96 -20.64 18.73 7.96
N MET A 97 -21.69 18.09 7.44
CA MET A 97 -21.57 16.79 6.77
C MET A 97 -20.70 16.86 5.51
N SER A 98 -20.76 17.96 4.74
CA SER A 98 -19.97 18.13 3.51
C SER A 98 -18.47 18.26 3.74
N ASN A 99 -18.05 18.67 4.94
CA ASN A 99 -16.64 18.65 5.34
C ASN A 99 -16.12 17.21 5.56
N ILE A 100 -17.00 16.26 5.88
CA ILE A 100 -16.64 14.87 6.16
C ILE A 100 -16.62 14.04 4.88
N ALA A 101 -17.70 14.10 4.10
CA ALA A 101 -17.90 13.31 2.89
C ALA A 101 -18.51 14.16 1.79
N ASN A 102 -18.40 13.71 0.54
CA ASN A 102 -19.11 14.36 -0.56
C ASN A 102 -20.64 14.20 -0.39
N ILE A 103 -21.32 15.28 -0.02
CA ILE A 103 -22.78 15.33 0.21
C ILE A 103 -23.50 15.89 -1.01
N ARG A 104 -24.55 15.20 -1.46
CA ARG A 104 -25.49 15.73 -2.44
C ARG A 104 -26.86 15.88 -1.80
N VAL A 105 -27.49 17.03 -2.02
CA VAL A 105 -28.83 17.30 -1.49
C VAL A 105 -29.83 17.25 -2.64
N GLY A 106 -30.92 16.51 -2.46
CA GLY A 106 -32.05 16.48 -3.38
C GLY A 106 -33.32 16.94 -2.68
N ARG A 107 -34.31 17.36 -3.47
CA ARG A 107 -35.68 17.62 -3.02
C ARG A 107 -36.63 16.80 -3.89
N GLY A 108 -37.55 16.06 -3.26
CA GLY A 108 -38.58 15.29 -3.96
C GLY A 108 -39.79 16.18 -4.21
N ASP A 109 -40.62 16.34 -3.19
CA ASP A 109 -41.66 17.37 -3.10
C ASP A 109 -41.11 18.63 -2.40
N SER A 110 -41.91 19.71 -2.28
CA SER A 110 -41.49 20.97 -1.63
C SER A 110 -40.95 20.77 -0.21
N ASP A 111 -41.38 19.70 0.47
CA ASP A 111 -41.17 19.48 1.90
C ASP A 111 -40.30 18.25 2.24
N GLU A 112 -39.85 17.49 1.22
CA GLU A 112 -38.99 16.30 1.45
C GLU A 112 -37.56 16.56 0.98
N VAL A 113 -36.63 16.63 1.95
CA VAL A 113 -35.19 16.75 1.69
C VAL A 113 -34.49 15.40 1.78
N PHE A 114 -33.70 15.13 0.75
CA PHE A 114 -32.85 13.96 0.63
C PHE A 114 -31.39 14.39 0.79
N VAL A 115 -30.65 13.69 1.64
CA VAL A 115 -29.20 13.87 1.79
C VAL A 115 -28.52 12.58 1.37
N PHE A 116 -27.69 12.66 0.34
CA PHE A 116 -26.98 11.54 -0.26
C PHE A 116 -25.50 11.57 0.11
N VAL A 117 -24.96 10.38 0.39
CA VAL A 117 -23.52 10.12 0.53
C VAL A 117 -23.18 9.01 -0.46
N GLY A 118 -22.26 9.28 -1.39
CA GLY A 118 -22.06 8.36 -2.51
C GLY A 118 -23.34 8.21 -3.32
N GLU A 119 -23.77 6.98 -3.58
CA GLU A 119 -24.95 6.66 -4.40
C GLU A 119 -26.26 6.51 -3.61
N GLN A 120 -26.22 6.53 -2.28
CA GLN A 120 -27.38 6.23 -1.43
C GLN A 120 -27.72 7.42 -0.50
N ALA A 121 -29.01 7.56 -0.19
CA ALA A 121 -29.49 8.58 0.75
C ALA A 121 -29.25 8.15 2.20
N ILE A 122 -28.42 8.91 2.93
CA ILE A 122 -28.18 8.77 4.37
C ILE A 122 -29.36 9.33 5.17
N VAL A 123 -30.03 10.37 4.65
CA VAL A 123 -31.30 10.88 5.18
C VAL A 123 -32.29 11.04 4.03
N GLN A 124 -33.51 10.57 4.26
CA GLN A 124 -34.66 10.76 3.38
C GLN A 124 -35.85 11.17 4.24
N GLY A 125 -36.19 12.46 4.23
CA GLY A 125 -37.21 12.99 5.13
C GLY A 125 -36.90 12.69 6.60
N SER A 126 -37.76 11.93 7.26
CA SER A 126 -37.62 11.48 8.66
C SER A 126 -36.92 10.13 8.83
N ILE A 127 -36.39 9.54 7.76
CA ILE A 127 -35.69 8.26 7.79
C ILE A 127 -34.18 8.50 7.71
N GLN A 128 -33.44 7.98 8.69
CA GLN A 128 -31.97 7.89 8.64
C GLN A 128 -31.56 6.45 8.27
N ARG A 129 -30.65 6.33 7.31
CA ARG A 129 -29.91 5.09 7.04
C ARG A 129 -28.50 5.25 7.60
N LYS A 130 -28.11 4.41 8.57
CA LYS A 130 -26.81 4.51 9.24
C LYS A 130 -25.71 3.82 8.44
N LEU A 131 -24.50 4.35 8.63
CA LEU A 131 -23.25 3.71 8.24
C LEU A 131 -22.69 2.93 9.44
N LYS A 132 -21.97 1.85 9.17
CA LYS A 132 -21.20 1.12 10.16
C LYS A 132 -19.78 0.89 9.65
N THR A 133 -18.84 0.74 10.58
CA THR A 133 -17.50 0.25 10.28
C THR A 133 -17.42 -1.24 10.60
N GLU A 134 -16.62 -1.97 9.80
CA GLU A 134 -16.37 -3.40 9.99
C GLU A 134 -14.91 -3.67 9.69
N ALA A 135 -14.22 -4.42 10.56
CA ALA A 135 -12.83 -4.79 10.35
C ALA A 135 -12.70 -5.64 9.09
N ASP A 136 -11.77 -5.29 8.21
CA ASP A 136 -11.46 -6.07 7.00
C ASP A 136 -10.22 -6.95 7.23
N PRO A 137 -10.37 -8.29 7.32
CA PRO A 137 -9.24 -9.19 7.48
C PRO A 137 -8.22 -9.10 6.33
N MET A 138 -8.66 -8.73 5.12
CA MET A 138 -7.78 -8.57 3.95
C MET A 138 -6.96 -7.28 4.01
N ASN A 139 -7.37 -6.32 4.84
CA ASN A 139 -6.67 -5.06 5.07
C ASN A 139 -6.16 -4.96 6.51
N GLU A 140 -5.71 -6.09 7.09
CA GLU A 140 -5.08 -6.15 8.42
C GLU A 140 -6.01 -5.65 9.55
N GLY A 141 -7.31 -5.88 9.40
CA GLY A 141 -8.33 -5.47 10.36
C GLY A 141 -8.70 -3.99 10.28
N MET A 142 -8.14 -3.23 9.33
CA MET A 142 -8.55 -1.84 9.10
C MET A 142 -10.02 -1.79 8.68
N SER A 143 -10.74 -0.79 9.16
CA SER A 143 -12.19 -0.67 8.99
C SER A 143 -12.58 -0.32 7.55
N LYS A 144 -13.44 -1.14 6.95
CA LYS A 144 -14.25 -0.75 5.78
C LYS A 144 -15.55 -0.11 6.26
N ILE A 145 -16.17 0.70 5.40
CA ILE A 145 -17.41 1.43 5.72
C ILE A 145 -18.55 0.82 4.91
N LEU A 146 -19.62 0.45 5.60
CA LEU A 146 -20.76 -0.25 5.04
C LEU A 146 -22.06 0.48 5.40
N TRP A 147 -23.07 0.33 4.54
CA TRP A 147 -24.44 0.67 4.88
C TRP A 147 -25.03 -0.39 5.81
N GLU A 148 -25.51 0.00 6.99
CA GLU A 148 -26.00 -0.95 8.01
C GLU A 148 -27.19 -1.79 7.50
N HIS A 149 -28.08 -1.18 6.73
CA HIS A 149 -29.33 -1.80 6.28
C HIS A 149 -29.17 -2.85 5.17
N ASN A 150 -28.07 -2.85 4.42
CA ASN A 150 -27.89 -3.75 3.27
C ASN A 150 -26.48 -4.36 3.17
N ASN A 151 -25.56 -4.02 4.07
CA ASN A 151 -24.16 -4.44 4.09
C ASN A 151 -23.38 -4.17 2.79
N LYS A 152 -23.80 -3.18 1.97
CA LYS A 152 -23.02 -2.75 0.81
C LYS A 152 -21.95 -1.74 1.22
N ASP A 153 -20.80 -1.81 0.56
CA ASP A 153 -19.70 -0.84 0.72
C ASP A 153 -20.15 0.59 0.40
N LEU A 154 -19.67 1.54 1.20
CA LEU A 154 -19.83 2.96 0.92
C LEU A 154 -18.81 3.40 -0.14
N ILE A 155 -19.29 3.73 -1.33
CA ILE A 155 -18.48 4.31 -2.40
C ILE A 155 -18.47 5.84 -2.25
N LEU A 156 -17.32 6.40 -1.90
CA LEU A 156 -17.14 7.84 -1.71
C LEU A 156 -16.63 8.50 -3.00
N GLY A 157 -17.23 9.63 -3.37
CA GLY A 157 -16.74 10.46 -4.48
C GLY A 157 -15.71 11.52 -4.07
N GLY A 158 -15.51 11.75 -2.76
CA GLY A 158 -14.67 12.83 -2.23
C GLY A 158 -14.88 13.08 -0.74
N GLY A 159 -14.23 14.12 -0.21
CA GLY A 159 -14.29 14.55 1.20
C GLY A 159 -13.16 14.00 2.07
N LYS A 160 -13.12 14.44 3.32
CA LYS A 160 -12.12 14.05 4.32
C LYS A 160 -12.02 12.53 4.48
N LEU A 161 -13.16 11.84 4.51
CA LEU A 161 -13.23 10.39 4.71
C LEU A 161 -12.52 9.61 3.59
N LEU A 162 -12.72 10.01 2.32
CA LEU A 162 -11.99 9.41 1.19
C LEU A 162 -10.50 9.73 1.26
N GLY A 163 -10.13 10.95 1.66
CA GLY A 163 -8.75 11.35 1.86
C GLY A 163 -8.02 10.49 2.91
N LEU A 164 -8.68 10.24 4.05
CA LEU A 164 -8.16 9.36 5.09
C LEU A 164 -8.01 7.91 4.61
N ILE A 165 -9.00 7.38 3.88
CA ILE A 165 -8.94 6.04 3.29
C ILE A 165 -7.77 5.93 2.30
N HIS A 166 -7.62 6.90 1.39
CA HIS A 166 -6.49 6.94 0.45
C HIS A 166 -5.14 7.04 1.17
N MET A 167 -5.04 7.86 2.22
CA MET A 167 -3.83 7.96 3.02
C MET A 167 -3.51 6.62 3.69
N ARG A 168 -4.50 5.98 4.32
CA ARG A 168 -4.36 4.71 5.06
C ARG A 168 -4.01 3.55 4.14
N ASP A 169 -4.77 3.35 3.06
CA ASP A 169 -4.78 2.12 2.27
C ASP A 169 -3.86 2.17 1.06
N LYS A 170 -3.51 3.38 0.58
CA LYS A 170 -2.62 3.58 -0.56
C LYS A 170 -1.32 4.22 -0.12
N SER A 171 -1.33 5.48 0.30
CA SER A 171 -0.07 6.22 0.54
C SER A 171 0.79 5.64 1.66
N ILE A 172 0.22 5.36 2.83
CA ILE A 172 0.98 4.79 3.96
C ILE A 172 1.30 3.32 3.68
N ALA A 173 0.34 2.57 3.15
CA ALA A 173 0.54 1.15 2.94
C ALA A 173 1.58 0.85 1.84
N ASP A 174 1.60 1.60 0.74
CA ASP A 174 2.67 1.54 -0.27
C ASP A 174 4.05 1.78 0.38
N ARG A 175 4.14 2.68 1.36
CA ARG A 175 5.41 2.98 2.07
C ARG A 175 5.82 1.87 3.01
N ILE A 176 4.87 1.21 3.64
CA ILE A 176 5.12 -0.01 4.41
C ILE A 176 5.69 -1.09 3.48
N ASP A 177 5.07 -1.31 2.33
CA ASP A 177 5.52 -2.29 1.34
C ASP A 177 6.91 -1.95 0.77
N GLN A 178 7.19 -0.67 0.52
CA GLN A 178 8.52 -0.19 0.14
C GLN A 178 9.58 -0.43 1.22
N THR A 179 9.24 -0.20 2.49
CA THR A 179 10.14 -0.44 3.62
C THR A 179 10.40 -1.93 3.79
N ASN A 180 9.36 -2.75 3.63
CA ASN A 180 9.44 -4.22 3.61
C ASN A 180 10.36 -4.72 2.49
N GLN A 181 10.18 -4.20 1.28
CA GLN A 181 11.01 -4.54 0.13
C GLN A 181 12.48 -4.15 0.36
N PHE A 182 12.74 -2.98 0.96
CA PHE A 182 14.10 -2.58 1.31
C PHE A 182 14.76 -3.55 2.30
N ALA A 183 14.05 -3.90 3.39
CA ALA A 183 14.54 -4.84 4.38
C ALA A 183 14.91 -6.19 3.77
N LEU A 184 14.00 -6.73 2.94
CA LEU A 184 14.17 -8.02 2.29
C LEU A 184 15.33 -8.01 1.30
N ASN A 185 15.46 -6.97 0.48
CA ASN A 185 16.53 -6.89 -0.52
C ASN A 185 17.91 -6.70 0.12
N ILE A 186 18.03 -5.92 1.21
CA ILE A 186 19.31 -5.83 1.93
C ILE A 186 19.69 -7.17 2.53
N ALA A 187 18.75 -7.85 3.17
CA ALA A 187 18.99 -9.17 3.75
C ALA A 187 19.43 -10.16 2.66
N ASP A 188 18.68 -10.24 1.56
CA ASP A 188 18.94 -11.18 0.46
C ASP A 188 20.28 -10.90 -0.23
N ILE A 189 20.60 -9.65 -0.58
CA ILE A 189 21.88 -9.30 -1.22
C ILE A 189 23.07 -9.69 -0.33
N VAL A 190 23.00 -9.34 0.96
CA VAL A 190 24.11 -9.62 1.88
C VAL A 190 24.20 -11.12 2.16
N ASN A 191 23.07 -11.79 2.39
CA ASN A 191 23.04 -13.22 2.68
C ASN A 191 23.47 -14.07 1.48
N GLU A 192 23.06 -13.70 0.27
CA GLU A 192 23.49 -14.37 -0.97
C GLU A 192 25.02 -14.44 -1.00
N ILE A 193 25.70 -13.32 -0.85
CA ILE A 193 27.16 -13.27 -0.92
C ILE A 193 27.80 -13.85 0.35
N HIS A 194 27.21 -13.63 1.52
CA HIS A 194 27.76 -14.08 2.80
C HIS A 194 27.73 -15.60 2.96
N LYS A 195 26.71 -16.29 2.44
CA LYS A 195 26.64 -17.75 2.46
C LYS A 195 27.80 -18.40 1.69
N ASP A 196 28.19 -17.79 0.58
CA ASP A 196 29.23 -18.31 -0.30
C ASP A 196 30.66 -18.02 0.20
N GLY A 197 30.79 -17.16 1.22
CA GLY A 197 32.07 -16.80 1.80
C GLY A 197 32.45 -17.60 3.05
N PHE A 198 33.62 -17.25 3.60
CA PHE A 198 34.20 -17.88 4.78
C PHE A 198 34.53 -16.85 5.87
N GLY A 199 34.14 -17.16 7.10
CA GLY A 199 34.60 -16.49 8.30
C GLY A 199 36.07 -16.78 8.60
N ILE A 200 36.72 -15.96 9.44
CA ILE A 200 38.09 -16.21 9.89
C ILE A 200 38.17 -17.43 10.82
N ASN A 201 37.04 -17.87 11.36
CA ASN A 201 36.87 -19.14 12.08
C ASN A 201 36.61 -20.34 11.14
N GLY A 202 36.61 -20.13 9.82
CA GLY A 202 36.37 -21.17 8.81
C GLY A 202 34.91 -21.55 8.60
N LYS A 203 33.94 -20.94 9.31
CA LYS A 203 32.51 -21.18 9.08
C LYS A 203 32.07 -20.56 7.75
N THR A 204 31.11 -21.19 7.10
CA THR A 204 30.54 -20.79 5.80
C THR A 204 29.04 -21.14 5.78
N ASN A 205 28.31 -20.75 4.73
CA ASN A 205 26.89 -21.00 4.56
C ASN A 205 26.03 -20.50 5.74
N LEU A 206 26.38 -19.32 6.26
CA LEU A 206 25.64 -18.64 7.31
C LEU A 206 24.90 -17.44 6.74
N ASN A 207 23.70 -17.17 7.24
CA ASN A 207 23.04 -15.88 7.01
C ASN A 207 23.75 -14.79 7.83
N PHE A 208 23.86 -13.60 7.27
CA PHE A 208 24.24 -12.39 8.02
C PHE A 208 23.02 -11.72 8.66
N PHE A 209 21.92 -11.64 7.91
CA PHE A 209 20.63 -11.16 8.39
C PHE A 209 19.63 -12.30 8.48
N ASP A 210 18.83 -12.31 9.54
CA ASP A 210 17.64 -13.14 9.62
C ASP A 210 16.41 -12.29 9.45
N ILE A 211 15.45 -12.82 8.71
CA ILE A 211 14.07 -12.35 8.71
C ILE A 211 13.23 -13.56 9.14
N LYS A 212 12.27 -13.32 10.02
CA LYS A 212 11.35 -14.38 10.45
C LYS A 212 10.61 -14.91 9.21
N ASN A 213 10.72 -16.20 8.92
CA ASN A 213 9.97 -16.86 7.85
C ASN A 213 8.56 -17.22 8.30
N LEU A 214 7.62 -17.44 7.36
CA LEU A 214 6.17 -17.65 7.63
C LEU A 214 5.89 -18.79 8.62
N SER A 215 6.89 -19.64 8.84
CA SER A 215 6.95 -20.81 9.71
C SER A 215 7.04 -20.55 11.22
N ALA A 216 6.49 -19.47 11.78
CA ALA A 216 6.67 -19.18 13.20
C ALA A 216 5.37 -19.02 13.99
N GLY A 217 4.44 -19.94 13.71
CA GLY A 217 3.48 -20.47 14.68
C GLY A 217 4.14 -21.53 15.58
N THR A 218 3.57 -21.77 16.76
CA THR A 218 4.13 -22.61 17.84
C THR A 218 3.98 -24.12 17.67
N ASP A 219 3.45 -24.62 16.55
CA ASP A 219 3.14 -26.04 16.39
C ASP A 219 4.28 -26.87 15.76
N ALA A 220 4.64 -27.96 16.44
CA ALA A 220 5.76 -28.85 16.07
C ALA A 220 5.56 -29.57 14.72
N ASN A 221 4.33 -29.71 14.21
CA ASN A 221 4.06 -30.25 12.87
C ASN A 221 4.34 -29.25 11.73
N PHE A 222 4.53 -27.97 12.04
CA PHE A 222 4.80 -26.90 11.08
C PHE A 222 6.29 -26.77 10.72
N GLN A 223 7.18 -27.37 11.52
CA GLN A 223 8.64 -27.37 11.32
C GLN A 223 9.09 -28.26 10.13
N VAL A 224 8.26 -29.24 9.71
CA VAL A 224 8.56 -30.16 8.59
C VAL A 224 8.13 -29.57 7.22
N GLN A 225 7.25 -28.57 7.21
CA GLN A 225 6.75 -27.92 5.97
C GLN A 225 7.74 -26.88 5.42
N ASN A 226 8.66 -26.38 6.24
CA ASN A 226 9.66 -25.35 5.90
C ASN A 226 10.71 -25.83 4.87
N ALA A 227 11.01 -27.13 4.82
CA ALA A 227 11.98 -27.69 3.87
C ALA A 227 11.46 -27.73 2.42
N ARG A 228 10.13 -27.60 2.21
CA ARG A 228 9.50 -27.63 0.88
C ARG A 228 8.88 -26.30 0.46
N ALA A 229 9.10 -25.23 1.24
CA ALA A 229 8.49 -23.92 1.02
C ALA A 229 6.95 -23.95 0.91
N ASN A 230 6.28 -24.94 1.51
CA ASN A 230 4.82 -25.01 1.50
C ASN A 230 4.26 -24.16 2.65
N PHE A 231 3.28 -23.31 2.37
CA PHE A 231 2.70 -22.41 3.35
C PHE A 231 1.18 -22.50 3.36
N ASP A 232 0.65 -22.38 4.57
CA ASP A 232 -0.76 -22.21 4.87
C ASP A 232 -1.02 -20.70 5.05
N LEU A 233 -1.63 -20.06 4.05
CA LEU A 233 -1.87 -18.61 4.07
C LEU A 233 -3.07 -18.23 4.93
N ASN A 234 -4.01 -19.15 5.15
CA ASN A 234 -5.28 -18.89 5.83
C ASN A 234 -5.30 -19.40 7.28
N LEU A 235 -4.27 -20.15 7.69
CA LEU A 235 -4.07 -20.76 9.00
C LEU A 235 -5.13 -21.81 9.36
N ASP A 236 -5.67 -22.54 8.37
CA ASP A 236 -6.63 -23.63 8.57
C ASP A 236 -5.99 -25.00 8.85
N GLY A 237 -4.66 -25.07 8.80
CA GLY A 237 -3.86 -26.28 8.99
C GLY A 237 -3.42 -26.95 7.68
N THR A 238 -3.83 -26.44 6.52
CA THR A 238 -3.53 -27.00 5.19
C THR A 238 -2.67 -26.03 4.38
N ALA A 239 -1.49 -26.47 3.94
CA ALA A 239 -0.69 -25.64 3.04
C ALA A 239 -1.32 -25.58 1.64
N GLU A 240 -1.41 -24.40 1.06
CA GLU A 240 -1.97 -24.18 -0.28
C GLU A 240 -0.94 -23.64 -1.27
N VAL A 241 0.15 -23.03 -0.80
CA VAL A 241 1.11 -22.37 -1.68
C VAL A 241 2.54 -22.85 -1.51
N THR A 242 3.34 -22.77 -2.56
CA THR A 242 4.80 -22.84 -2.48
C THR A 242 5.37 -21.43 -2.60
N ALA A 243 5.88 -20.83 -1.52
CA ALA A 243 6.29 -19.41 -1.52
C ALA A 243 7.81 -19.23 -1.56
N ILE A 244 8.29 -18.78 -2.72
CA ILE A 244 9.70 -18.43 -2.93
C ILE A 244 9.82 -16.94 -3.25
N PHE A 245 10.79 -16.29 -2.64
CA PHE A 245 11.15 -14.90 -2.93
C PHE A 245 12.17 -14.82 -4.05
N ARG A 246 13.21 -15.64 -4.03
CA ARG A 246 14.30 -15.65 -5.01
C ARG A 246 14.65 -17.07 -5.40
N VAL A 247 15.02 -17.26 -6.67
CA VAL A 247 15.69 -18.46 -7.16
C VAL A 247 16.88 -18.06 -8.04
N THR A 248 18.01 -18.72 -7.84
CA THR A 248 19.23 -18.54 -8.64
C THR A 248 19.56 -19.81 -9.41
N GLY A 249 19.83 -19.67 -10.70
CA GLY A 249 20.17 -20.77 -11.58
C GLY A 249 21.52 -21.40 -11.26
N THR A 250 21.71 -22.65 -11.66
CA THR A 250 22.92 -23.43 -11.36
C THR A 250 24.09 -23.12 -12.30
N ASN A 251 23.83 -22.59 -13.50
CA ASN A 251 24.87 -22.41 -14.52
C ASN A 251 25.51 -21.01 -14.47
N LYS A 252 26.84 -20.96 -14.64
CA LYS A 252 27.57 -19.70 -14.85
C LYS A 252 27.39 -19.20 -16.29
N LEU A 253 27.08 -17.93 -16.46
CA LEU A 253 26.64 -17.31 -17.71
C LEU A 253 27.53 -16.13 -18.09
N SER A 254 27.55 -15.81 -19.37
CA SER A 254 28.19 -14.60 -19.90
C SER A 254 27.11 -13.65 -20.41
N PRO A 255 26.82 -12.52 -19.72
CA PRO A 255 25.64 -11.72 -20.00
C PRO A 255 25.60 -11.12 -21.41
N GLN A 256 26.77 -10.83 -21.98
CA GLN A 256 26.93 -10.21 -23.31
C GLN A 256 27.01 -11.25 -24.44
N LYS A 257 27.04 -12.54 -24.12
CA LYS A 257 27.05 -13.60 -25.14
C LYS A 257 25.64 -13.77 -25.70
N LYS A 258 25.55 -13.91 -27.02
CA LYS A 258 24.30 -14.28 -27.71
C LYS A 258 23.77 -15.61 -27.18
N LEU A 259 22.47 -15.68 -26.97
CA LEU A 259 21.80 -16.85 -26.39
C LEU A 259 21.94 -18.10 -27.26
N GLY A 260 21.78 -17.95 -28.58
CA GLY A 260 21.76 -19.09 -29.51
C GLY A 260 20.49 -19.95 -29.40
N ILE A 261 19.51 -19.53 -28.61
CA ILE A 261 18.23 -20.20 -28.36
C ILE A 261 17.07 -19.21 -28.50
N ASP A 262 15.90 -19.72 -28.90
CA ASP A 262 14.66 -18.96 -29.02
C ASP A 262 13.62 -19.51 -28.03
N GLY A 263 12.64 -18.70 -27.66
CA GLY A 263 11.52 -19.12 -26.82
C GLY A 263 10.78 -17.94 -26.19
N THR A 264 9.91 -18.27 -25.24
CA THR A 264 9.04 -17.31 -24.56
C THR A 264 9.03 -17.62 -23.07
N LEU A 265 9.43 -16.63 -22.26
CA LEU A 265 9.21 -16.65 -20.83
C LEU A 265 7.77 -16.24 -20.53
N THR A 266 7.13 -16.94 -19.61
CA THR A 266 5.80 -16.58 -19.12
C THR A 266 5.83 -16.42 -17.61
N PHE A 267 5.34 -15.27 -17.14
CA PHE A 267 5.18 -14.90 -15.73
C PHE A 267 3.72 -14.56 -15.44
N GLU A 268 3.38 -14.36 -14.18
CA GLU A 268 2.06 -13.89 -13.74
C GLU A 268 2.19 -12.64 -12.88
N HIS A 269 1.41 -11.61 -13.22
CA HIS A 269 1.49 -10.29 -12.59
C HIS A 269 0.65 -10.21 -11.30
N LYS A 270 -0.62 -10.62 -11.32
CA LYS A 270 -1.57 -10.49 -10.20
C LYS A 270 -2.36 -11.77 -9.96
N ASP A 271 -2.93 -11.92 -8.76
CA ASP A 271 -3.76 -13.06 -8.31
C ASP A 271 -5.04 -13.31 -9.12
N ARG A 272 -5.40 -12.44 -10.08
CA ARG A 272 -6.43 -12.76 -11.05
C ARG A 272 -5.84 -13.72 -12.08
N ALA A 273 -6.06 -15.02 -11.84
CA ALA A 273 -5.73 -16.11 -12.75
C ALA A 273 -5.98 -15.67 -14.21
N ASN A 274 -4.91 -15.62 -15.01
CA ASN A 274 -4.82 -15.27 -16.44
C ASN A 274 -4.20 -13.92 -16.83
N ASP A 275 -3.67 -13.10 -15.90
CA ASP A 275 -2.82 -11.95 -16.29
C ASP A 275 -1.36 -12.42 -16.55
N ARG A 276 -1.18 -13.19 -17.63
CA ARG A 276 0.13 -13.75 -18.03
C ARG A 276 0.96 -12.70 -18.78
N VAL A 277 2.17 -12.46 -18.30
CA VAL A 277 3.17 -11.61 -18.96
C VAL A 277 4.10 -12.50 -19.78
N ARG A 278 4.12 -12.31 -21.10
CA ARG A 278 4.97 -13.07 -22.02
C ARG A 278 6.13 -12.22 -22.51
N ILE A 279 7.34 -12.79 -22.49
CA ILE A 279 8.56 -12.14 -22.93
C ILE A 279 9.28 -13.07 -23.88
N ASP A 280 9.24 -12.72 -25.17
CA ASP A 280 9.95 -13.46 -26.20
C ASP A 280 11.44 -13.13 -26.17
N TYR A 281 12.25 -14.16 -26.38
CA TYR A 281 13.68 -14.06 -26.57
C TYR A 281 14.10 -14.82 -27.81
N SER A 282 15.15 -14.33 -28.47
CA SER A 282 15.67 -14.90 -29.70
C SER A 282 17.16 -15.21 -29.62
N ARG A 283 17.62 -16.07 -30.53
CA ARG A 283 19.00 -16.55 -30.62
C ARG A 283 20.05 -15.45 -30.80
N ASP A 284 19.63 -14.32 -31.36
CA ASP A 284 20.49 -13.18 -31.65
C ASP A 284 20.63 -12.19 -30.49
N GLU A 285 19.75 -12.30 -29.49
CA GLU A 285 19.78 -11.46 -28.31
C GLU A 285 20.78 -11.99 -27.28
N THR A 286 21.21 -11.09 -26.41
CA THR A 286 22.08 -11.36 -25.27
C THR A 286 21.26 -11.59 -24.01
N LEU A 287 21.83 -12.29 -23.03
CA LEU A 287 21.18 -12.48 -21.74
C LEU A 287 20.91 -11.13 -21.04
N GLU A 288 21.80 -10.15 -21.18
CA GLU A 288 21.61 -8.80 -20.63
C GLU A 288 20.39 -8.10 -21.23
N GLU A 289 20.14 -8.24 -22.53
CA GLU A 289 18.93 -7.71 -23.18
C GLU A 289 17.66 -8.38 -22.63
N ILE A 290 17.69 -9.70 -22.39
CA ILE A 290 16.53 -10.41 -21.84
C ILE A 290 16.28 -10.02 -20.37
N VAL A 291 17.33 -9.90 -19.55
CA VAL A 291 17.23 -9.37 -18.19
C VAL A 291 16.58 -7.98 -18.19
N ASN A 292 17.01 -7.11 -19.11
CA ASN A 292 16.41 -5.79 -19.27
C ASN A 292 14.95 -5.84 -19.73
N LYS A 293 14.56 -6.79 -20.58
CA LYS A 293 13.15 -7.00 -20.95
C LYS A 293 12.31 -7.45 -19.75
N ILE A 294 12.80 -8.40 -18.95
CA ILE A 294 12.13 -8.85 -17.72
C ILE A 294 11.91 -7.66 -16.78
N ASN A 295 12.96 -6.90 -16.50
CA ASN A 295 12.90 -5.79 -15.54
C ASN A 295 12.05 -4.60 -16.03
N LYS A 296 11.85 -4.44 -17.34
CA LYS A 296 10.94 -3.43 -17.92
C LYS A 296 9.50 -3.92 -18.06
N SER A 297 9.27 -5.21 -17.89
CA SER A 297 7.94 -5.79 -17.95
C SER A 297 7.19 -5.61 -16.63
N ASN A 298 5.87 -5.81 -16.67
CA ASN A 298 5.05 -5.89 -15.46
C ASN A 298 5.00 -7.33 -14.91
N ALA A 299 6.05 -8.14 -15.07
CA ALA A 299 6.08 -9.54 -14.62
C ALA A 299 6.11 -9.70 -13.08
N ASN A 300 6.21 -8.61 -12.32
CA ASN A 300 6.41 -8.63 -10.86
C ASN A 300 7.60 -9.50 -10.40
N VAL A 301 8.61 -9.60 -11.27
CA VAL A 301 9.88 -10.27 -11.02
C VAL A 301 11.01 -9.36 -11.50
N VAL A 302 12.10 -9.33 -10.75
CA VAL A 302 13.37 -8.71 -11.14
C VAL A 302 14.36 -9.82 -11.45
N ALA A 303 14.94 -9.76 -12.65
CA ALA A 303 16.03 -10.59 -13.09
C ALA A 303 17.37 -9.87 -12.91
N TYR A 304 18.41 -10.59 -12.52
CA TYR A 304 19.77 -10.08 -12.47
C TYR A 304 20.80 -11.19 -12.59
N ILE A 305 22.03 -10.80 -12.89
CA ILE A 305 23.19 -11.70 -12.84
C ILE A 305 23.89 -11.47 -11.51
N ASN A 306 24.05 -12.53 -10.73
CA ASN A 306 24.68 -12.45 -9.43
C ASN A 306 26.20 -12.41 -9.51
N HIS A 307 26.83 -12.35 -8.35
CA HIS A 307 28.29 -12.29 -8.23
C HIS A 307 29.03 -13.55 -8.72
N ASP A 308 28.36 -14.69 -8.83
CA ASP A 308 28.86 -15.93 -9.43
C ASP A 308 28.56 -16.07 -10.93
N SER A 309 28.07 -15.00 -11.54
CA SER A 309 27.65 -14.96 -12.95
C SER A 309 26.46 -15.88 -13.26
N GLN A 310 25.62 -16.19 -12.28
CA GLN A 310 24.39 -16.96 -12.47
C GLN A 310 23.18 -16.04 -12.64
N LEU A 311 22.15 -16.50 -13.36
CA LEU A 311 20.89 -15.77 -13.47
C LEU A 311 20.06 -15.98 -12.20
N SER A 312 19.64 -14.88 -11.59
CA SER A 312 18.75 -14.86 -10.43
C SER A 312 17.44 -14.16 -10.78
N LEU A 313 16.34 -14.71 -10.30
CA LEU A 313 15.01 -14.13 -10.39
C LEU A 313 14.49 -13.90 -8.97
N LYS A 314 13.93 -12.74 -8.70
CA LYS A 314 13.28 -12.45 -7.42
C LYS A 314 11.96 -11.71 -7.56
N ALA A 315 11.07 -11.96 -6.62
CA ALA A 315 9.77 -11.32 -6.56
C ALA A 315 9.86 -9.85 -6.11
N VAL A 316 8.82 -9.09 -6.43
CA VAL A 316 8.57 -7.76 -5.85
C VAL A 316 7.26 -7.75 -5.07
N ALA A 317 6.86 -6.60 -4.54
CA ALA A 317 5.51 -6.45 -3.98
C ALA A 317 4.47 -6.62 -5.10
N SER A 318 3.47 -7.48 -4.91
CA SER A 318 2.49 -7.83 -5.95
C SER A 318 1.42 -6.74 -6.12
N GLY A 319 1.19 -5.94 -5.08
CA GLY A 319 0.28 -4.79 -5.09
C GLY A 319 -1.21 -5.15 -5.10
N ASP A 320 -1.55 -6.43 -4.95
CA ASP A 320 -2.90 -6.96 -4.84
C ASP A 320 -3.23 -7.44 -3.41
N ASP A 321 -2.69 -8.59 -2.98
CA ASP A 321 -2.80 -9.10 -1.62
C ASP A 321 -1.42 -9.07 -0.95
N ARG A 322 -1.32 -8.30 0.15
CA ARG A 322 -0.05 -8.12 0.84
C ARG A 322 0.46 -9.39 1.52
N ARG A 323 -0.41 -10.38 1.81
CA ARG A 323 -0.01 -11.69 2.35
C ARG A 323 0.80 -12.50 1.34
N THR A 324 0.62 -12.18 0.07
CA THR A 324 1.31 -12.80 -1.05
C THR A 324 2.39 -11.90 -1.68
N ASN A 325 2.71 -10.77 -1.04
CA ASN A 325 3.84 -9.95 -1.44
C ASN A 325 5.14 -10.76 -1.39
N PHE A 326 6.08 -10.43 -2.28
CA PHE A 326 7.41 -11.04 -2.31
C PHE A 326 7.37 -12.55 -2.62
N MET A 327 6.39 -13.00 -3.39
CA MET A 327 6.28 -14.36 -3.93
C MET A 327 6.43 -14.36 -5.45
N ILE A 328 7.31 -15.20 -5.98
CA ILE A 328 7.33 -15.48 -7.41
C ILE A 328 6.05 -16.27 -7.71
N ARG A 329 5.22 -15.76 -8.62
CA ARG A 329 3.89 -16.34 -8.88
C ARG A 329 3.95 -17.49 -9.88
N HIS A 330 4.57 -17.25 -11.03
CA HIS A 330 4.66 -18.23 -12.10
C HIS A 330 6.01 -18.10 -12.80
N LEU A 331 6.68 -19.22 -13.04
CA LEU A 331 7.86 -19.28 -13.91
C LEU A 331 7.65 -20.36 -14.95
N GLU A 332 7.59 -19.96 -16.20
CA GLU A 332 7.50 -20.86 -17.34
C GLU A 332 8.44 -20.39 -18.44
N ASP A 333 9.05 -21.35 -19.11
CA ASP A 333 9.86 -21.12 -20.29
C ASP A 333 9.49 -22.14 -21.36
N SER A 334 9.09 -21.69 -22.54
CA SER A 334 8.79 -22.57 -23.68
C SER A 334 10.05 -23.12 -24.36
N GLY A 335 11.21 -22.50 -24.14
CA GLY A 335 12.50 -22.95 -24.66
C GLY A 335 13.47 -23.35 -23.54
N GLU A 336 14.73 -22.95 -23.65
CA GLU A 336 15.82 -23.45 -22.82
C GLU A 336 16.48 -22.38 -21.93
N LEU A 337 15.99 -21.14 -21.91
CA LEU A 337 16.63 -20.04 -21.18
C LEU A 337 16.63 -20.27 -19.66
N LEU A 338 15.51 -20.64 -19.07
CA LEU A 338 15.38 -20.98 -17.65
C LEU A 338 15.77 -22.44 -17.35
N VAL A 339 15.86 -23.30 -18.38
CA VAL A 339 16.02 -24.75 -18.23
C VAL A 339 17.46 -25.18 -18.45
N GLY A 340 17.89 -25.37 -19.70
CA GLY A 340 19.25 -25.78 -20.03
C GLY A 340 20.28 -24.66 -19.89
N TYR A 341 19.91 -23.41 -20.20
CA TYR A 341 20.84 -22.28 -20.23
C TYR A 341 21.17 -21.78 -18.82
N SER A 342 20.18 -21.34 -18.03
CA SER A 342 20.43 -20.87 -16.65
C SER A 342 20.37 -21.95 -15.58
N GLY A 343 19.64 -23.04 -15.81
CA GLY A 343 19.50 -24.11 -14.83
C GLY A 343 18.62 -23.75 -13.63
N ILE A 344 17.55 -22.95 -13.84
CA ILE A 344 16.54 -22.62 -12.83
C ILE A 344 15.42 -23.67 -12.80
N LEU A 345 14.80 -23.94 -13.95
CA LEU A 345 13.69 -24.88 -14.11
C LEU A 345 14.19 -26.27 -14.54
N ALA A 346 13.48 -27.31 -14.12
CA ALA A 346 13.79 -28.69 -14.44
C ALA A 346 13.35 -29.12 -15.85
N ALA A 347 12.31 -28.48 -16.40
CA ALA A 347 11.77 -28.76 -17.72
C ALA A 347 11.10 -27.53 -18.33
N SER A 348 11.01 -27.51 -19.66
CA SER A 348 10.31 -26.47 -20.43
C SER A 348 8.80 -26.72 -20.51
N GLY A 349 8.07 -25.68 -20.92
CA GLY A 349 6.63 -25.71 -21.16
C GLY A 349 5.79 -25.78 -19.89
N GLU A 350 4.47 -25.80 -20.06
CA GLU A 350 3.50 -25.70 -18.97
C GLU A 350 3.63 -26.80 -17.89
N THR A 351 4.06 -28.01 -18.26
CA THR A 351 4.29 -29.09 -17.29
C THR A 351 5.53 -28.89 -16.42
N GLY A 352 6.53 -28.15 -16.95
CA GLY A 352 7.75 -27.77 -16.25
C GLY A 352 7.64 -26.47 -15.46
N ALA A 353 6.53 -25.73 -15.64
CA ALA A 353 6.30 -24.46 -14.99
C ALA A 353 6.16 -24.61 -13.47
N PHE A 354 6.71 -23.64 -12.75
CA PHE A 354 6.47 -23.41 -11.32
C PHE A 354 5.24 -22.53 -11.16
N ASP A 355 4.27 -22.95 -10.32
CA ASP A 355 3.08 -22.16 -9.97
C ASP A 355 2.90 -22.10 -8.45
N PHE A 356 3.02 -20.92 -7.86
CA PHE A 356 2.97 -20.74 -6.41
C PHE A 356 1.68 -21.25 -5.77
N ARG A 357 0.56 -21.37 -6.51
CA ARG A 357 -0.75 -21.82 -6.00
C ARG A 357 -0.83 -23.34 -5.77
N ARG A 358 0.30 -24.04 -5.95
CA ARG A 358 0.43 -25.48 -5.73
C ARG A 358 1.49 -25.74 -4.68
N VAL A 359 1.33 -26.86 -3.97
CA VAL A 359 2.31 -27.34 -2.99
C VAL A 359 3.37 -28.23 -3.64
N ASN A 360 4.56 -28.27 -3.04
CA ASN A 360 5.72 -29.06 -3.46
C ASN A 360 6.32 -28.62 -4.82
N GLU A 361 6.15 -27.37 -5.20
CA GLU A 361 6.61 -26.85 -6.48
C GLU A 361 8.11 -26.61 -6.53
N LEU A 362 8.82 -26.68 -5.39
CA LEU A 362 10.30 -26.71 -5.41
C LEU A 362 10.85 -27.87 -6.25
N SER A 363 10.07 -28.95 -6.44
CA SER A 363 10.44 -30.06 -7.34
C SER A 363 10.56 -29.67 -8.82
N LYS A 364 10.02 -28.50 -9.21
CA LYS A 364 10.16 -27.91 -10.55
C LYS A 364 11.48 -27.17 -10.72
N LEU A 365 12.16 -26.88 -9.62
CA LEU A 365 13.40 -26.12 -9.60
C LEU A 365 14.60 -27.07 -9.55
N ARG A 366 15.66 -26.74 -10.30
CA ARG A 366 16.95 -27.45 -10.26
C ARG A 366 17.91 -27.00 -9.15
N PRO A 367 17.94 -25.72 -8.74
CA PRO A 367 18.89 -25.23 -7.75
C PRO A 367 18.75 -25.91 -6.39
N ASN A 368 19.83 -25.87 -5.61
CA ASN A 368 19.82 -26.37 -4.23
C ASN A 368 19.05 -25.40 -3.31
N SER A 369 18.74 -25.85 -2.10
CA SER A 369 18.03 -25.02 -1.12
C SER A 369 18.76 -23.73 -0.72
N GLN A 370 20.09 -23.66 -0.91
CA GLN A 370 20.89 -22.47 -0.62
C GLN A 370 20.68 -21.35 -1.65
N ASP A 371 20.35 -21.72 -2.89
CA ASP A 371 20.10 -20.84 -4.04
C ASP A 371 18.65 -20.33 -4.12
N ILE A 372 17.81 -20.81 -3.19
CA ILE A 372 16.40 -20.46 -3.09
C ILE A 372 16.20 -19.67 -1.79
N THR A 373 15.74 -18.42 -1.91
CA THR A 373 15.31 -17.63 -0.75
C THR A 373 13.80 -17.79 -0.61
N LEU A 374 13.33 -18.23 0.55
CA LEU A 374 11.90 -18.34 0.85
C LEU A 374 11.27 -16.96 1.09
N THR A 375 9.97 -16.85 0.84
CA THR A 375 9.23 -15.63 1.15
C THR A 375 9.16 -15.43 2.67
N PRO A 376 9.53 -14.24 3.19
CA PRO A 376 9.49 -13.94 4.62
C PRO A 376 8.06 -13.78 5.15
N ILE A 377 7.90 -13.64 6.47
CA ILE A 377 6.59 -13.27 7.02
C ILE A 377 6.12 -11.92 6.55
N PHE A 378 4.82 -11.75 6.68
CA PHE A 378 4.17 -10.47 6.54
C PHE A 378 4.89 -9.40 7.39
N HIS A 379 5.16 -8.25 6.78
CA HIS A 379 5.97 -7.15 7.33
C HIS A 379 7.45 -7.49 7.65
N PRO A 380 8.26 -7.94 6.67
CA PRO A 380 9.66 -8.32 6.92
C PRO A 380 10.51 -7.20 7.54
N ALA A 381 10.20 -5.93 7.31
CA ALA A 381 10.91 -4.81 7.94
C ALA A 381 10.80 -4.77 9.46
N ALA A 382 9.71 -5.28 10.03
CA ALA A 382 9.51 -5.36 11.48
C ALA A 382 10.35 -6.48 12.12
N TYR A 383 10.77 -7.48 11.33
CA TYR A 383 11.41 -8.70 11.83
C TYR A 383 12.84 -8.90 11.34
N LEU A 384 13.36 -8.01 10.51
CA LEU A 384 14.75 -7.99 10.11
C LEU A 384 15.64 -7.89 11.36
N ARG A 385 16.71 -8.69 11.41
CA ARG A 385 17.73 -8.65 12.46
C ARG A 385 19.07 -9.17 11.95
N VAL A 386 20.15 -8.84 12.63
CA VAL A 386 21.44 -9.54 12.45
C VAL A 386 21.28 -10.96 12.99
N SER A 387 21.81 -11.97 12.29
CA SER A 387 21.66 -13.36 12.68
C SER A 387 22.33 -13.66 14.02
N ASP A 388 21.77 -14.62 14.76
CA ASP A 388 22.32 -15.04 16.05
C ASP A 388 23.74 -15.63 15.88
N ASP A 389 24.01 -16.30 14.76
CA ASP A 389 25.32 -16.88 14.46
C ASP A 389 26.41 -15.81 14.31
N VAL A 390 26.07 -14.68 13.67
CA VAL A 390 26.99 -13.54 13.51
C VAL A 390 27.11 -12.74 14.80
N LEU A 391 26.01 -12.54 15.55
CA LEU A 391 26.03 -11.80 16.82
C LEU A 391 26.85 -12.50 17.91
N ARG A 392 26.76 -13.83 17.99
CA ARG A 392 27.51 -14.61 19.00
C ARG A 392 28.99 -14.72 18.69
N ASP A 393 29.35 -14.69 17.41
CA ASP A 393 30.72 -14.94 16.96
C ASP A 393 31.05 -14.07 15.73
N PRO A 394 31.61 -12.85 15.94
CA PRO A 394 31.97 -11.95 14.84
C PRO A 394 33.04 -12.53 13.89
N ALA A 395 33.79 -13.55 14.31
CA ALA A 395 34.69 -14.28 13.42
C ALA A 395 33.95 -15.05 12.32
N SER A 396 32.65 -15.30 12.48
CA SER A 396 31.78 -15.94 11.48
C SER A 396 31.40 -15.04 10.31
N ILE A 397 31.71 -13.73 10.37
CA ILE A 397 31.41 -12.83 9.25
C ILE A 397 32.21 -13.27 8.01
N ALA A 398 31.52 -13.64 6.94
CA ALA A 398 32.13 -14.20 5.75
C ALA A 398 32.77 -13.11 4.87
N ALA A 399 33.96 -12.65 5.26
CA ALA A 399 34.72 -11.63 4.53
C ALA A 399 35.59 -12.22 3.41
N ALA A 400 36.02 -13.48 3.54
CA ALA A 400 36.84 -14.18 2.57
C ALA A 400 35.95 -14.89 1.53
N ARG A 401 36.39 -14.94 0.27
CA ARG A 401 35.66 -15.66 -0.79
C ARG A 401 35.90 -17.17 -0.71
N GLY A 402 37.10 -17.55 -0.28
CA GLY A 402 37.51 -18.95 -0.26
C GLY A 402 38.28 -19.36 -1.52
N LYS A 403 38.65 -20.64 -1.59
CA LYS A 403 39.31 -21.29 -2.73
C LYS A 403 38.42 -22.40 -3.25
N ASP A 404 38.30 -22.50 -4.56
CA ASP A 404 37.79 -23.69 -5.23
C ASP A 404 38.94 -24.71 -5.34
N ILE A 405 38.94 -25.67 -4.43
CA ILE A 405 39.84 -26.82 -4.48
C ILE A 405 39.21 -27.86 -5.39
N GLY A 406 39.86 -28.14 -6.51
CA GLY A 406 39.42 -29.17 -7.47
C GLY A 406 38.82 -28.62 -8.76
N GLY A 407 38.66 -27.29 -8.90
CA GLY A 407 38.21 -26.66 -10.13
C GLY A 407 36.75 -26.97 -10.46
N THR A 408 35.95 -27.22 -9.42
CA THR A 408 34.53 -27.58 -9.54
C THR A 408 33.64 -26.38 -9.87
N GLY A 409 34.17 -25.16 -9.72
CA GLY A 409 33.45 -23.91 -9.85
C GLY A 409 32.93 -23.36 -8.53
N ASP A 410 32.96 -24.16 -7.45
CA ASP A 410 32.42 -23.81 -6.13
C ASP A 410 33.55 -23.61 -5.11
N TYR A 411 33.47 -22.54 -4.32
CA TYR A 411 34.44 -22.27 -3.26
C TYR A 411 34.18 -23.22 -2.08
N ASN A 412 35.13 -24.13 -1.82
CA ASN A 412 34.95 -25.22 -0.87
C ASN A 412 36.00 -25.24 0.25
N ALA A 413 36.89 -24.24 0.31
CA ALA A 413 37.86 -24.08 1.38
C ALA A 413 38.17 -22.61 1.69
N ALA A 414 38.59 -22.30 2.91
CA ALA A 414 38.99 -20.94 3.28
C ALA A 414 40.29 -20.49 2.57
N ASN A 415 40.36 -19.23 2.13
CA ASN A 415 41.49 -18.64 1.40
C ASN A 415 42.44 -17.83 2.30
N GLY A 416 42.70 -18.32 3.52
CA GLY A 416 43.44 -17.57 4.53
C GLY A 416 42.63 -16.42 5.14
N SER A 417 43.06 -15.95 6.30
CA SER A 417 42.31 -14.96 7.10
C SER A 417 42.38 -13.53 6.57
N ALA A 418 43.31 -13.23 5.66
CA ALA A 418 43.52 -11.91 5.07
C ALA A 418 42.78 -11.69 3.73
N ASP A 419 41.96 -12.66 3.30
CA ASP A 419 41.10 -12.49 2.12
C ASP A 419 39.86 -11.65 2.49
N GLY A 420 39.72 -10.49 1.85
CA GLY A 420 38.59 -9.56 2.00
C GLY A 420 37.71 -9.44 0.75
N GLU A 421 37.86 -10.34 -0.23
CA GLU A 421 37.17 -10.24 -1.51
C GLU A 421 35.64 -10.30 -1.35
N ASN A 422 35.12 -11.18 -0.49
CA ASN A 422 33.69 -11.30 -0.26
C ASN A 422 33.10 -10.04 0.40
N ALA A 423 33.83 -9.45 1.36
CA ALA A 423 33.46 -8.17 1.96
C ALA A 423 33.43 -7.03 0.92
N LEU A 424 34.36 -7.03 -0.05
CA LEU A 424 34.36 -6.08 -1.16
C LEU A 424 33.16 -6.29 -2.11
N ILE A 425 32.79 -7.54 -2.39
CA ILE A 425 31.61 -7.87 -3.21
C ILE A 425 30.34 -7.38 -2.51
N ILE A 426 30.17 -7.64 -1.20
CA ILE A 426 29.03 -7.13 -0.41
C ILE A 426 29.00 -5.60 -0.46
N GLY A 427 30.13 -4.94 -0.22
CA GLY A 427 30.25 -3.49 -0.33
C GLY A 427 29.85 -2.96 -1.71
N LYS A 428 30.31 -3.58 -2.80
CA LYS A 428 29.91 -3.17 -4.16
C LYS A 428 28.41 -3.40 -4.40
N ALA A 429 27.88 -4.56 -4.01
CA ALA A 429 26.48 -4.92 -4.21
C ALA A 429 25.53 -3.95 -3.49
N LEU A 430 25.85 -3.52 -2.27
CA LEU A 430 25.06 -2.56 -1.52
C LEU A 430 25.01 -1.15 -2.14
N LYS A 431 26.03 -0.75 -2.91
CA LYS A 431 26.12 0.61 -3.49
C LYS A 431 25.77 0.67 -4.98
N GLN A 432 26.11 -0.37 -5.74
CA GLN A 432 26.02 -0.40 -7.20
C GLN A 432 25.06 -1.49 -7.71
N GLY A 433 24.54 -2.35 -6.83
CA GLY A 433 23.69 -3.46 -7.23
C GLY A 433 22.36 -2.96 -7.75
N ARG A 434 22.17 -3.00 -9.08
CA ARG A 434 20.99 -2.52 -9.86
C ARG A 434 19.65 -3.17 -9.50
N ASN A 435 19.59 -3.90 -8.39
CA ASN A 435 18.57 -4.90 -8.09
C ASN A 435 17.85 -4.57 -6.77
N MET A 436 18.02 -3.38 -6.19
CA MET A 436 17.52 -3.14 -4.83
C MET A 436 16.00 -3.04 -4.78
N ILE A 437 15.32 -2.19 -5.57
CA ILE A 437 13.86 -1.96 -5.43
C ILE A 437 13.24 -1.54 -6.76
N GLY A 438 12.47 -2.41 -7.42
CA GLY A 438 11.79 -2.07 -8.68
C GLY A 438 12.75 -1.49 -9.72
N ASN A 439 12.50 -0.25 -10.18
CA ASN A 439 13.39 0.49 -11.10
C ASN A 439 14.53 1.27 -10.40
N SER A 440 14.56 1.34 -9.07
CA SER A 440 15.62 2.03 -8.32
C SER A 440 16.88 1.18 -8.26
N VAL A 441 18.00 1.79 -8.63
CA VAL A 441 19.27 1.10 -8.86
C VAL A 441 19.99 0.79 -7.56
N ASN A 442 19.79 1.53 -6.45
CA ASN A 442 20.46 1.27 -5.17
C ASN A 442 19.71 1.87 -3.95
N ALA A 443 20.27 1.67 -2.75
CA ALA A 443 19.71 2.13 -1.47
C ALA A 443 19.54 3.65 -1.36
N GLU A 444 20.44 4.42 -1.98
CA GLU A 444 20.42 5.89 -1.95
C GLU A 444 19.28 6.42 -2.85
N GLU A 445 19.18 5.90 -4.07
CA GLU A 445 18.07 6.21 -4.97
C GLU A 445 16.72 5.83 -4.35
N PHE A 446 16.65 4.70 -3.65
CA PHE A 446 15.45 4.33 -2.90
C PHE A 446 15.08 5.37 -1.84
N TYR A 447 16.02 5.77 -0.97
CA TYR A 447 15.76 6.76 0.07
C TYR A 447 15.31 8.09 -0.55
N ASN A 448 15.98 8.53 -1.61
CA ASN A 448 15.62 9.75 -2.34
C ASN A 448 14.24 9.64 -3.00
N ALA A 449 13.90 8.50 -3.59
CA ALA A 449 12.58 8.25 -4.17
C ALA A 449 11.47 8.23 -3.10
N LEU A 450 11.71 7.61 -1.95
CA LEU A 450 10.77 7.56 -0.84
C LEU A 450 10.45 8.95 -0.30
N VAL A 451 11.49 9.77 -0.07
CA VAL A 451 11.37 11.16 0.40
C VAL A 451 10.76 12.06 -0.66
N SER A 452 11.17 11.94 -1.92
CA SER A 452 10.62 12.71 -3.04
C SER A 452 9.13 12.41 -3.27
N LYS A 453 8.75 11.13 -3.27
CA LYS A 453 7.34 10.71 -3.36
C LYS A 453 6.53 11.24 -2.18
N LEU A 454 7.09 11.26 -0.96
CA LEU A 454 6.43 11.88 0.21
C LEU A 454 6.23 13.38 0.05
N GLY A 455 7.27 14.09 -0.38
CA GLY A 455 7.22 15.53 -0.59
C GLY A 455 6.18 15.91 -1.66
N THR A 456 6.12 15.15 -2.75
CA THR A 456 5.17 15.38 -3.84
C THR A 456 3.74 15.03 -3.46
N GLU A 457 3.50 13.87 -2.82
CA GLU A 457 2.16 13.49 -2.34
C GLU A 457 1.65 14.44 -1.27
N SER A 458 2.49 14.83 -0.31
CA SER A 458 2.12 15.81 0.73
C SER A 458 1.76 17.17 0.13
N ARG A 459 2.54 17.65 -0.85
CA ARG A 459 2.22 18.89 -1.57
C ARG A 459 0.91 18.77 -2.35
N SER A 460 0.73 17.69 -3.11
CA SER A 460 -0.49 17.45 -3.88
C SER A 460 -1.74 17.35 -2.99
N ALA A 461 -1.64 16.70 -1.83
CA ALA A 461 -2.72 16.62 -0.85
C ALA A 461 -3.06 17.99 -0.28
N LYS A 462 -2.05 18.79 0.07
CA LYS A 462 -2.23 20.17 0.54
C LYS A 462 -2.90 21.05 -0.53
N ASP A 463 -2.39 21.02 -1.76
CA ASP A 463 -2.96 21.80 -2.87
C ASP A 463 -4.41 21.37 -3.16
N SER A 464 -4.72 20.08 -3.02
CA SER A 464 -6.09 19.57 -3.19
C SER A 464 -7.03 20.03 -2.07
N MET A 465 -6.54 20.10 -0.83
CA MET A 465 -7.30 20.63 0.30
C MET A 465 -7.57 22.14 0.12
N GLU A 466 -6.57 22.90 -0.32
CA GLU A 466 -6.71 24.34 -0.60
C GLU A 466 -7.74 24.58 -1.70
N ARG A 467 -7.66 23.83 -2.82
CA ARG A 467 -8.68 23.89 -3.88
C ARG A 467 -10.09 23.53 -3.41
N GLN A 468 -10.24 22.49 -2.58
CA GLN A 468 -11.56 22.12 -2.04
C GLN A 468 -12.12 23.22 -1.13
N LYS A 469 -11.26 23.87 -0.35
CA LYS A 469 -11.66 25.01 0.49
C LYS A 469 -12.10 26.21 -0.35
N GLU A 470 -11.39 26.50 -1.44
CA GLU A 470 -11.77 27.56 -2.39
C GLU A 470 -13.11 27.26 -3.07
N ASN A 471 -13.30 26.04 -3.59
CA ASN A 471 -14.56 25.63 -4.19
C ASN A 471 -15.72 25.70 -3.19
N LEU A 472 -15.50 25.30 -1.93
CA LEU A 472 -16.51 25.41 -0.89
C LEU A 472 -16.84 26.87 -0.56
N ALA A 473 -15.84 27.76 -0.57
CA ALA A 473 -16.06 29.20 -0.40
C ALA A 473 -16.88 29.77 -1.57
N GLU A 474 -16.58 29.38 -2.81
CA GLU A 474 -17.33 29.81 -3.99
C GLU A 474 -18.77 29.30 -3.96
N LEU A 475 -18.98 28.01 -3.66
CA LEU A 475 -20.30 27.42 -3.51
C LEU A 475 -21.09 28.06 -2.36
N ASN A 476 -20.43 28.43 -1.26
CA ASN A 476 -21.06 29.17 -0.17
C ASN A 476 -21.45 30.58 -0.58
N ASN A 477 -20.63 31.28 -1.37
CA ASN A 477 -20.98 32.60 -1.91
C ASN A 477 -22.16 32.52 -2.88
N LEU A 478 -22.17 31.53 -3.78
CA LEU A 478 -23.30 31.25 -4.66
C LEU A 478 -24.55 30.90 -3.85
N ARG A 479 -24.42 30.04 -2.82
CA ARG A 479 -25.52 29.71 -1.93
C ARG A 479 -26.05 30.96 -1.22
N GLN A 480 -25.20 31.81 -0.68
CA GLN A 480 -25.62 33.07 -0.04
C GLN A 480 -26.31 34.01 -1.04
N SER A 481 -25.88 34.05 -2.31
CA SER A 481 -26.55 34.85 -3.33
C SER A 481 -27.94 34.33 -3.73
N VAL A 482 -28.18 33.02 -3.60
CA VAL A 482 -29.45 32.36 -3.99
C VAL A 482 -30.40 32.19 -2.78
N MET A 483 -29.86 31.92 -1.59
CA MET A 483 -30.60 31.74 -0.34
C MET A 483 -30.72 33.03 0.48
N GLY A 484 -29.89 34.03 0.20
CA GLY A 484 -30.03 35.35 0.80
C GLY A 484 -31.28 36.02 0.26
N VAL A 485 -32.42 35.82 0.93
CA VAL A 485 -33.56 36.73 0.79
C VAL A 485 -33.03 38.11 1.19
N SER A 486 -33.03 39.04 0.25
CA SER A 486 -32.57 40.40 0.55
C SER A 486 -33.48 40.98 1.62
N LEU A 487 -32.90 41.45 2.74
CA LEU A 487 -33.61 42.24 3.75
C LEU A 487 -34.39 43.40 3.10
N ASP A 488 -33.92 43.91 1.95
CA ASP A 488 -34.61 44.93 1.19
C ASP A 488 -35.86 44.39 0.47
N GLU A 489 -35.86 43.13 0.02
CA GLU A 489 -37.04 42.48 -0.57
C GLU A 489 -38.07 42.10 0.51
N GLU A 490 -37.61 41.57 1.65
CA GLU A 490 -38.49 41.31 2.80
C GLU A 490 -39.04 42.60 3.40
N MET A 491 -38.22 43.67 3.49
CA MET A 491 -38.66 44.99 3.92
C MET A 491 -39.54 45.67 2.86
N SER A 492 -39.29 45.47 1.57
CA SER A 492 -40.17 45.96 0.49
C SER A 492 -41.53 45.26 0.55
N ASN A 493 -41.55 43.95 0.75
CA ASN A 493 -42.78 43.18 0.96
C ASN A 493 -43.48 43.60 2.27
N MET A 494 -42.74 43.85 3.35
CA MET A 494 -43.29 44.35 4.61
C MET A 494 -43.92 45.74 4.44
N ILE A 495 -43.23 46.65 3.75
CA ILE A 495 -43.73 48.00 3.41
C ILE A 495 -44.96 47.88 2.50
N GLN A 496 -44.96 46.98 1.53
CA GLN A 496 -46.08 46.72 0.64
C GLN A 496 -47.29 46.15 1.41
N PHE A 497 -47.08 45.22 2.33
CA PHE A 497 -48.14 44.71 3.21
C PHE A 497 -48.66 45.80 4.15
N GLN A 498 -47.79 46.66 4.68
CA GLN A 498 -48.17 47.78 5.54
C GLN A 498 -48.97 48.84 4.76
N HIS A 499 -48.58 49.16 3.52
CA HIS A 499 -49.35 50.04 2.64
C HIS A 499 -50.68 49.43 2.24
N SER A 500 -50.73 48.14 1.94
CA SER A 500 -51.96 47.43 1.59
C SER A 500 -52.93 47.38 2.78
N TYR A 501 -52.42 47.14 3.98
CA TYR A 501 -53.20 47.19 5.21
C TYR A 501 -53.73 48.60 5.50
N ASN A 502 -52.89 49.62 5.37
CA ASN A 502 -53.31 51.02 5.52
C ASN A 502 -54.34 51.45 4.46
N ALA A 503 -54.19 51.00 3.22
CA ALA A 503 -55.16 51.26 2.15
C ALA A 503 -56.50 50.56 2.42
N ALA A 504 -56.49 49.29 2.85
CA ALA A 504 -57.68 48.56 3.24
C ALA A 504 -58.39 49.20 4.44
N ALA A 505 -57.64 49.61 5.46
CA ALA A 505 -58.18 50.34 6.61
C ALA A 505 -58.84 51.66 6.20
N LYS A 506 -58.25 52.37 5.23
CA LYS A 506 -58.80 53.63 4.72
C LYS A 506 -60.06 53.43 3.88
N VAL A 507 -60.14 52.34 3.11
CA VAL A 507 -61.37 51.93 2.41
C VAL A 507 -62.49 51.58 3.39
N ILE A 508 -62.16 50.90 4.49
CA ILE A 508 -63.13 50.59 5.56
C ILE A 508 -63.59 51.87 6.26
N GLN A 509 -62.67 52.82 6.50
CA GLN A 509 -62.99 54.11 7.09
C GLN A 509 -63.89 54.94 6.17
N THR A 510 -63.59 55.03 4.87
CA THR A 510 -64.43 55.77 3.93
C THR A 510 -65.78 55.09 3.71
N GLN A 511 -65.85 53.76 3.75
CA GLN A 511 -67.14 53.06 3.79
C GLN A 511 -67.93 53.41 5.06
N SER A 512 -67.28 53.45 6.22
CA SER A 512 -67.91 53.85 7.48
C SER A 512 -68.45 55.30 7.41
N GLU A 513 -67.66 56.23 6.88
CA GLU A 513 -68.05 57.64 6.70
C GLU A 513 -69.17 57.81 5.66
N MET A 514 -69.17 57.02 4.58
CA MET A 514 -70.28 56.99 3.62
C MET A 514 -71.56 56.43 4.23
N ILE A 515 -71.47 55.37 5.05
CA ILE A 515 -72.60 54.82 5.80
C ILE A 515 -73.15 55.85 6.77
N GLU A 516 -72.27 56.58 7.49
CA GLU A 516 -72.67 57.63 8.42
C GLU A 516 -73.30 58.84 7.71
N THR A 517 -72.79 59.21 6.54
CA THR A 517 -73.35 60.29 5.72
C THR A 517 -74.72 59.90 5.14
N LEU A 518 -74.89 58.66 4.69
CA LEU A 518 -76.19 58.13 4.26
C LEU A 518 -77.18 58.09 5.42
N LEU A 519 -76.75 57.69 6.62
CA LEU A 519 -77.56 57.75 7.83
C LEU A 519 -77.98 59.18 8.18
N ARG A 520 -77.10 60.17 7.96
CA ARG A 520 -77.37 61.60 8.24
C ARG A 520 -78.22 62.30 7.19
N LEU A 521 -78.31 61.75 5.98
CA LEU A 521 -79.20 62.22 4.90
C LEU A 521 -80.57 61.51 4.91
N GLY A 522 -80.68 60.39 5.61
CA GLY A 522 -81.91 59.61 5.79
C GLY A 522 -82.70 59.94 7.06
N ALA A 523 -82.23 60.89 7.88
CA ALA A 523 -82.93 61.47 9.03
C ALA A 523 -83.24 62.95 8.74
#